data_AF-K1WJB4-F1
#
_entry.id   AF-K1WJB4-F1
#
_cell.length_a   1.000
_cell.length_b   1.000
_cell.length_c   1.000
_cell.angle_alpha   90.00
_cell.angle_beta   90.00
_cell.angle_gamma   90.00
#
_symmetry.space_group_name_H-M   'P 1'
#
loop_
_entity.id
_entity.type
_entity.pdbx_description
1 polymer ?
#
loop_
_entity_poly.entity_id
_entity_poly.type
_entity_poly.pdbx_seq_one_letter_code
_entity_poly.pdbx_strand_id
1 'polypeptide(L)'
;MKDDTPKGALRILNAAKVQAAFRKQGRVTSEDTGEHTLKRKRGEEKKAAKSSDDSKANEPAKIRTEADKEAAKAEKAAKASGEEGGKKKAGKPEIPKIGPNETLGEYNRRVEALMRGSVNKAIKSAEALKGQQIQALKAEKAARRAAAQAGLPPPKPGSSFSSNPLPAGAAGKKEPSPSPEPEERTFAEAPQRRRLNDIALAPPQLPKMRQAKKTPSEIGSKIPLNAGQKRIMEEERERVIKMYRDMKARKEQEKAVEKEEKEAEKRKKKKARKSQ
;
A
#
# COMPACT_ATOMS: atom_id res chain seq x y z
N MET A 1 20.63 -34.44 -17.99
CA MET A 1 19.49 -34.56 -17.07
C MET A 1 18.51 -33.46 -17.44
N LYS A 2 17.43 -33.78 -18.17
CA LYS A 2 16.35 -32.81 -18.45
C LYS A 2 15.50 -32.75 -17.20
N ASP A 3 15.40 -31.59 -16.57
CA ASP A 3 14.61 -31.42 -15.36
C ASP A 3 13.14 -31.74 -15.67
N ASP A 4 12.70 -32.92 -15.22
CA ASP A 4 11.36 -33.46 -15.44
C ASP A 4 10.35 -32.80 -14.47
N THR A 5 10.51 -31.50 -14.21
CA THR A 5 9.56 -30.76 -13.42
C THR A 5 8.36 -30.41 -14.30
N PRO A 6 7.14 -30.84 -13.95
CA PRO A 6 5.97 -30.54 -14.75
C PRO A 6 5.78 -29.03 -14.85
N LYS A 7 5.33 -28.57 -16.02
CA LYS A 7 5.17 -27.14 -16.35
C LYS A 7 4.35 -26.35 -15.32
N GLY A 8 3.42 -27.03 -14.64
CA GLY A 8 2.65 -26.48 -13.51
C GLY A 8 3.52 -26.19 -12.28
N ALA A 9 4.42 -27.09 -11.91
CA ALA A 9 5.35 -26.91 -10.80
C ALA A 9 6.33 -25.77 -11.07
N LEU A 10 6.85 -25.66 -12.30
CA LEU A 10 7.68 -24.52 -12.74
C LEU A 10 6.96 -23.17 -12.58
N ARG A 11 5.64 -23.13 -12.84
CA ARG A 11 4.84 -21.91 -12.67
C ARG A 11 4.70 -21.53 -11.20
N ILE A 12 4.50 -22.51 -10.33
CA ILE A 12 4.38 -22.31 -8.88
C ILE A 12 5.72 -21.86 -8.28
N LEU A 13 6.83 -22.50 -8.66
CA LEU A 13 8.17 -22.13 -8.22
C LEU A 13 8.57 -20.72 -8.67
N ASN A 14 8.22 -20.35 -9.90
CA ASN A 14 8.46 -18.99 -10.40
C ASN A 14 7.57 -17.96 -9.69
N ALA A 15 6.30 -18.28 -9.40
CA ALA A 15 5.41 -17.40 -8.65
C ALA A 15 5.92 -17.16 -7.21
N ALA A 16 6.38 -18.21 -6.54
CA ALA A 16 6.99 -18.11 -5.22
C ALA A 16 8.25 -17.24 -5.23
N LYS A 17 9.09 -17.35 -6.28
CA LYS A 17 10.30 -16.52 -6.44
C LYS A 17 9.97 -15.04 -6.65
N VAL A 18 8.92 -14.72 -7.42
CA VAL A 18 8.42 -13.34 -7.61
C VAL A 18 7.88 -12.76 -6.30
N GLN A 19 7.11 -13.53 -5.53
CA GLN A 19 6.60 -13.11 -4.23
C GLN A 19 7.73 -12.90 -3.20
N ALA A 20 8.74 -13.77 -3.19
CA ALA A 20 9.91 -13.62 -2.32
C ALA A 20 10.74 -12.38 -2.67
N ALA A 21 10.94 -12.09 -3.96
CA ALA A 21 11.61 -10.87 -4.41
C ALA A 21 10.82 -9.60 -4.03
N PHE A 22 9.49 -9.66 -4.15
CA PHE A 22 8.61 -8.55 -3.76
C PHE A 22 8.66 -8.26 -2.25
N ARG A 23 8.62 -9.30 -1.40
CA ARG A 23 8.78 -9.18 0.06
C ARG A 23 10.15 -8.63 0.45
N LYS A 24 11.22 -9.07 -0.22
CA LYS A 24 12.59 -8.56 0.00
C LYS A 24 12.77 -7.10 -0.39
N GLN A 25 11.98 -6.57 -1.33
CA GLN A 25 12.01 -5.15 -1.72
C GLN A 25 11.34 -4.20 -0.71
N GLY A 26 10.86 -4.71 0.44
CA GLY A 26 10.38 -3.87 1.54
C GLY A 26 9.11 -3.08 1.25
N ARG A 27 8.41 -3.35 0.13
CA ARG A 27 7.07 -2.83 -0.14
C ARG A 27 6.05 -3.66 0.64
N VAL A 28 5.97 -3.39 1.94
CA VAL A 28 4.80 -3.71 2.76
C VAL A 28 3.68 -2.79 2.27
N THR A 29 2.88 -3.26 1.31
CA THR A 29 1.56 -2.67 1.12
C THR A 29 0.77 -2.98 2.39
N SER A 30 0.07 -1.98 2.92
CA SER A 30 -0.73 -2.01 4.16
C SER A 30 -1.81 -3.11 4.22
N GLU A 31 -1.92 -3.95 3.20
CA GLU A 31 -2.77 -5.13 3.18
C GLU A 31 -2.10 -6.38 3.82
N ASP A 32 -0.78 -6.36 4.07
CA ASP A 32 -0.01 -7.49 4.65
C ASP A 32 0.41 -7.26 6.13
N THR A 33 -0.15 -6.24 6.79
CA THR A 33 0.18 -5.90 8.20
C THR A 33 -1.01 -5.87 9.15
N GLY A 34 -2.25 -6.09 8.69
CA GLY A 34 -3.42 -6.20 9.57
C GLY A 34 -3.76 -4.96 10.42
N GLU A 35 -2.96 -3.90 10.41
CA GLU A 35 -3.19 -2.69 11.20
C GLU A 35 -4.12 -1.73 10.46
N HIS A 36 -5.42 -2.04 10.54
CA HIS A 36 -6.46 -1.07 10.27
C HIS A 36 -6.49 -0.02 11.40
N THR A 37 -5.99 1.17 11.14
CA THR A 37 -6.23 2.32 12.02
C THR A 37 -7.71 2.70 11.97
N LEU A 38 -8.48 2.21 12.93
CA LEU A 38 -9.82 2.69 13.26
C LEU A 38 -9.72 4.07 13.95
N LYS A 39 -10.21 5.13 13.29
CA LYS A 39 -10.62 6.46 13.84
C LYS A 39 -11.00 7.33 12.62
N ARG A 40 -12.19 7.93 12.44
CA ARG A 40 -13.19 8.45 13.39
C ARG A 40 -14.59 8.50 12.74
N LYS A 41 -15.62 8.12 13.49
CA LYS A 41 -16.98 8.70 13.42
C LYS A 41 -17.05 9.81 14.49
N ARG A 42 -17.50 11.03 14.13
CA ARG A 42 -18.45 11.89 14.89
C ARG A 42 -18.49 13.30 14.28
N GLY A 43 -19.68 13.80 13.92
CA GLY A 43 -19.87 15.22 13.62
C GLY A 43 -21.05 15.62 12.71
N GLU A 44 -22.25 15.08 12.91
CA GLU A 44 -23.50 15.86 12.78
C GLU A 44 -23.63 16.60 14.13
N GLU A 45 -23.87 17.91 14.27
CA GLU A 45 -25.01 18.71 13.81
C GLU A 45 -24.76 20.21 14.16
N LYS A 46 -25.48 21.12 13.46
CA LYS A 46 -25.82 22.54 13.78
C LYS A 46 -24.77 23.65 13.56
N LYS A 47 -25.00 24.49 12.53
CA LYS A 47 -25.76 25.76 12.66
C LYS A 47 -26.11 26.40 11.30
N ALA A 48 -27.33 26.90 11.25
CA ALA A 48 -27.94 27.65 10.17
C ALA A 48 -27.62 29.16 10.23
N ALA A 49 -27.84 29.81 9.08
CA ALA A 49 -28.33 31.17 8.86
C ALA A 49 -27.42 32.41 9.11
N LYS A 50 -27.02 33.04 7.98
CA LYS A 50 -27.16 34.48 7.62
C LYS A 50 -26.50 34.67 6.23
N SER A 51 -27.19 34.90 5.10
CA SER A 51 -27.84 36.16 4.62
C SER A 51 -27.02 37.41 4.99
N SER A 52 -26.64 38.34 4.14
CA SER A 52 -27.04 38.78 2.80
C SER A 52 -26.11 39.95 2.40
N ASP A 53 -26.09 40.32 1.12
CA ASP A 53 -25.73 41.61 0.52
C ASP A 53 -24.53 42.42 1.05
N ASP A 54 -23.55 42.72 0.19
CA ASP A 54 -23.67 43.97 -0.56
C ASP A 54 -22.67 44.07 -1.73
N SER A 55 -23.18 44.78 -2.73
CA SER A 55 -22.65 45.22 -4.01
C SER A 55 -21.26 45.89 -4.00
N LYS A 56 -20.43 45.61 -5.03
CA LYS A 56 -19.63 46.66 -5.67
C LYS A 56 -19.23 46.36 -7.12
N ALA A 57 -19.92 47.08 -8.01
CA ALA A 57 -19.46 47.73 -9.22
C ALA A 57 -18.63 46.95 -10.26
N ASN A 58 -19.35 46.68 -11.33
CA ASN A 58 -18.98 46.46 -12.72
C ASN A 58 -18.13 47.61 -13.30
N GLU A 59 -17.01 47.32 -13.96
CA GLU A 59 -16.47 48.08 -15.10
C GLU A 59 -15.52 47.22 -15.97
N PRO A 60 -15.35 47.54 -17.26
CA PRO A 60 -15.36 46.54 -18.32
C PRO A 60 -13.99 45.97 -18.75
N ALA A 61 -14.11 44.79 -19.34
CA ALA A 61 -13.06 43.95 -19.89
C ALA A 61 -12.08 44.67 -20.84
N LYS A 62 -10.79 44.66 -20.48
CA LYS A 62 -9.70 44.62 -21.45
C LYS A 62 -9.33 43.17 -21.71
N ILE A 63 -9.58 42.74 -22.94
CA ILE A 63 -9.11 41.47 -23.53
C ILE A 63 -7.59 41.42 -23.37
N ARG A 64 -7.11 40.54 -22.49
CA ARG A 64 -5.69 40.19 -22.37
C ARG A 64 -5.52 38.75 -22.86
N THR A 65 -4.66 38.63 -23.87
CA THR A 65 -4.27 37.40 -24.54
C THR A 65 -3.65 36.38 -23.58
N GLU A 66 -3.84 35.09 -23.87
CA GLU A 66 -3.42 33.95 -23.05
C GLU A 66 -1.89 33.85 -22.83
N ALA A 67 -1.08 34.67 -23.51
CA ALA A 67 0.38 34.70 -23.37
C ALA A 67 0.89 35.37 -22.08
N ASP A 68 0.10 36.22 -21.40
CA ASP A 68 0.56 36.98 -20.22
C ASP A 68 0.20 36.33 -18.86
N LYS A 69 -0.55 35.22 -18.86
CA LYS A 69 -0.99 34.54 -17.62
C LYS A 69 0.05 33.54 -17.07
N GLU A 70 1.05 33.13 -17.85
CA GLU A 70 2.13 32.24 -17.37
C GLU A 70 3.27 32.99 -16.68
N ALA A 71 3.57 34.24 -17.07
CA ALA A 71 4.64 35.02 -16.44
C ALA A 71 4.26 35.53 -15.03
N ALA A 72 3.00 35.85 -14.77
CA ALA A 72 2.55 36.41 -13.49
C ALA A 72 2.36 35.38 -12.36
N LYS A 73 2.43 34.07 -12.64
CA LYS A 73 2.31 33.01 -11.63
C LYS A 73 3.66 32.50 -11.12
N ALA A 74 4.77 32.85 -11.79
CA ALA A 74 6.13 32.50 -11.38
C ALA A 74 6.72 33.51 -10.38
N GLU A 75 6.32 34.79 -10.42
CA GLU A 75 6.94 35.84 -9.59
C GLU A 75 6.31 35.99 -8.19
N LYS A 76 5.08 35.50 -7.98
CA LYS A 76 4.40 35.60 -6.67
C LYS A 76 4.69 34.44 -5.71
N ALA A 77 5.49 33.46 -6.13
CA ALA A 77 6.00 32.38 -5.28
C ALA A 77 7.43 32.64 -4.74
N ALA A 78 8.11 33.70 -5.21
CA ALA A 78 9.50 34.01 -4.85
C ALA A 78 9.65 35.09 -3.75
N LYS A 79 8.55 35.62 -3.20
CA LYS A 79 8.59 36.77 -2.25
C LYS A 79 7.78 36.58 -0.97
N ALA A 80 7.71 35.34 -0.47
CA ALA A 80 7.12 35.00 0.82
C ALA A 80 7.90 33.89 1.55
N SER A 81 9.22 33.99 1.57
CA SER A 81 10.05 33.31 2.56
C SER A 81 11.23 34.22 2.90
N GLY A 82 10.92 35.24 3.68
CA GLY A 82 11.91 35.99 4.44
C GLY A 82 12.75 35.02 5.26
N GLU A 83 14.02 35.04 4.91
CA GLU A 83 15.18 34.51 5.58
C GLU A 83 15.23 34.95 7.05
N GLU A 84 15.30 33.96 7.96
CA GLU A 84 16.04 34.15 9.20
C GLU A 84 16.71 32.84 9.63
N GLY A 85 18.04 32.85 9.55
CA GLY A 85 18.90 32.38 10.63
C GLY A 85 19.03 30.87 10.84
N GLY A 86 20.06 30.28 10.22
CA GLY A 86 20.80 29.21 10.88
C GLY A 86 21.29 28.10 9.98
N LYS A 87 22.46 28.29 9.36
CA LYS A 87 23.40 27.21 9.02
C LYS A 87 23.82 26.49 10.33
N LYS A 88 22.94 25.68 10.91
CA LYS A 88 23.36 24.66 11.88
C LYS A 88 23.67 23.40 11.10
N LYS A 89 24.91 22.92 11.28
CA LYS A 89 25.41 21.62 10.83
C LYS A 89 24.31 20.57 10.95
N ALA A 90 24.25 19.63 10.01
CA ALA A 90 23.34 18.48 9.97
C ALA A 90 23.56 17.51 11.17
N GLY A 91 23.43 18.02 12.39
CA GLY A 91 23.19 17.27 13.60
C GLY A 91 21.69 17.04 13.71
N LYS A 92 21.32 15.83 14.11
CA LYS A 92 19.95 15.40 14.38
C LYS A 92 19.18 16.51 15.11
N PRO A 93 17.91 16.81 14.76
CA PRO A 93 17.13 17.80 15.47
C PRO A 93 17.04 17.37 16.94
N GLU A 94 17.77 18.05 17.80
CA GLU A 94 17.75 17.80 19.22
C GLU A 94 16.36 18.20 19.72
N ILE A 95 15.62 17.21 20.24
CA ILE A 95 14.25 17.43 20.69
C ILE A 95 14.33 18.38 21.89
N PRO A 96 13.63 19.53 21.86
CA PRO A 96 13.64 20.48 22.98
C PRO A 96 13.24 19.78 24.28
N LYS A 97 13.66 20.30 25.44
CA LYS A 97 13.11 19.84 26.73
C LYS A 97 11.78 20.53 27.00
N ILE A 98 10.93 19.91 27.82
CA ILE A 98 9.67 20.50 28.28
C ILE A 98 9.98 21.81 28.99
N GLY A 99 9.29 22.89 28.59
CA GLY A 99 9.48 24.21 29.20
C GLY A 99 8.92 24.27 30.63
N PRO A 100 9.44 25.17 31.48
CA PRO A 100 8.82 25.42 32.77
C PRO A 100 7.39 25.95 32.55
N ASN A 101 6.41 25.33 33.22
CA ASN A 101 4.97 25.61 33.10
C ASN A 101 4.31 25.26 31.75
N GLU A 102 5.01 24.55 30.87
CA GLU A 102 4.39 24.03 29.65
C GLU A 102 3.67 22.71 29.93
N THR A 103 2.46 22.57 29.40
CA THR A 103 1.75 21.29 29.46
C THR A 103 2.37 20.28 28.47
N LEU A 104 2.28 18.98 28.78
CA LEU A 104 2.77 17.94 27.88
C LEU A 104 2.15 18.04 26.46
N GLY A 105 0.92 18.54 26.36
CA GLY A 105 0.24 18.77 25.09
C GLY A 105 0.88 19.86 24.23
N GLU A 106 1.26 21.00 24.83
CA GLU A 106 1.95 22.09 24.13
C GLU A 106 3.35 21.66 23.68
N TYR A 107 4.07 20.95 24.55
CA TYR A 107 5.36 20.36 24.22
C TYR A 107 5.26 19.44 22.99
N ASN A 108 4.30 18.51 22.99
CA ASN A 108 4.10 17.60 21.87
C ASN A 108 3.79 18.35 20.57
N ARG A 109 2.94 19.39 20.61
CA ARG A 109 2.66 20.23 19.42
C ARG A 109 3.92 20.91 18.88
N ARG A 110 4.82 21.37 19.77
CA ARG A 110 6.06 22.04 19.39
C ARG A 110 7.08 21.08 18.79
N VAL A 111 7.21 19.89 19.36
CA VAL A 111 8.01 18.79 18.78
C VAL A 111 7.46 18.37 17.42
N GLU A 112 6.15 18.19 17.31
CA GLU A 112 5.50 17.85 16.04
C GLU A 112 5.75 18.93 15.00
N ALA A 113 5.59 20.22 15.33
CA ALA A 113 5.85 21.33 14.42
C ALA A 113 7.29 21.32 13.88
N LEU A 114 8.27 21.07 14.75
CA LEU A 114 9.69 20.95 14.38
C LEU A 114 9.93 19.77 13.43
N MET A 115 9.34 18.61 13.72
CA MET A 115 9.53 17.39 12.91
C MET A 115 8.69 17.38 11.62
N ARG A 116 7.59 18.13 11.55
CA ARG A 116 6.66 18.10 10.41
C ARG A 116 7.35 18.46 9.10
N GLY A 117 8.25 19.44 9.12
CA GLY A 117 8.99 19.87 7.94
C GLY A 117 9.91 18.79 7.38
N SER A 118 10.66 18.09 8.24
CA SER A 118 11.58 17.02 7.81
C SER A 118 10.83 15.79 7.32
N VAL A 119 9.75 15.39 8.01
CA VAL A 119 8.88 14.29 7.59
C VAL A 119 8.24 14.59 6.24
N ASN A 120 7.70 15.80 6.03
CA ASN A 120 7.11 16.20 4.76
C ASN A 120 8.14 16.19 3.61
N LYS A 121 9.39 16.61 3.87
CA LYS A 121 10.48 16.54 2.88
C LYS A 121 10.82 15.08 2.53
N ALA A 122 10.92 14.21 3.54
CA ALA A 122 11.18 12.79 3.34
C ALA A 122 10.07 12.13 2.50
N ILE A 123 8.79 12.40 2.82
CA ILE A 123 7.64 11.89 2.05
C ILE A 123 7.72 12.33 0.58
N LYS A 124 7.90 13.63 0.33
CA LYS A 124 8.02 14.16 -1.04
C LYS A 124 9.19 13.54 -1.81
N SER A 125 10.33 13.34 -1.15
CA SER A 125 11.49 12.68 -1.78
C SER A 125 11.22 11.21 -2.12
N ALA A 126 10.53 10.48 -1.23
CA ALA A 126 10.15 9.09 -1.48
C ALA A 126 9.13 8.96 -2.62
N GLU A 127 8.17 9.89 -2.69
CA GLU A 127 7.21 9.96 -3.80
C GLU A 127 7.88 10.26 -5.14
N ALA A 128 8.84 11.19 -5.16
CA ALA A 128 9.62 11.50 -6.35
C ALA A 128 10.42 10.28 -6.84
N LEU A 129 11.10 9.57 -5.94
CA LEU A 129 11.84 8.35 -6.27
C LEU A 129 10.90 7.25 -6.78
N LYS A 130 9.73 7.07 -6.16
CA LYS A 130 8.73 6.11 -6.64
C LYS A 130 8.21 6.49 -8.02
N GLY A 131 8.00 7.78 -8.28
CA GLY A 131 7.62 8.30 -9.60
C GLY A 131 8.68 7.99 -10.66
N GLN A 132 9.95 8.24 -10.36
CA GLN A 132 11.08 7.93 -11.25
C GLN A 132 11.19 6.44 -11.53
N GLN A 133 11.03 5.57 -10.52
CA GLN A 133 11.03 4.12 -10.71
C GLN A 133 9.89 3.66 -11.64
N ILE A 134 8.69 4.21 -11.46
CA ILE A 134 7.55 3.87 -12.33
C ILE A 134 7.78 4.35 -13.76
N GLN A 135 8.33 5.55 -13.93
CA GLN A 135 8.66 6.08 -15.26
C GLN A 135 9.76 5.26 -15.94
N ALA A 136 10.82 4.87 -15.22
CA ALA A 136 11.88 4.02 -15.74
C ALA A 136 11.33 2.66 -16.20
N LEU A 137 10.49 2.01 -15.40
CA LEU A 137 9.86 0.73 -15.77
C LEU A 137 8.93 0.88 -17.00
N LYS A 138 8.21 2.00 -17.11
CA LYS A 138 7.38 2.30 -18.29
C LYS A 138 8.24 2.54 -19.53
N ALA A 139 9.32 3.31 -19.40
CA ALA A 139 10.26 3.58 -20.49
C ALA A 139 10.95 2.30 -20.97
N GLU A 140 11.39 1.44 -20.05
CA GLU A 140 11.97 0.13 -20.37
C GLU A 140 10.96 -0.77 -21.11
N LYS A 141 9.72 -0.83 -20.63
CA LYS A 141 8.66 -1.60 -21.29
C LYS A 141 8.34 -1.04 -22.68
N ALA A 142 8.32 0.28 -22.84
CA ALA A 142 8.10 0.94 -24.12
C ALA A 142 9.27 0.66 -25.09
N ALA A 143 10.52 0.78 -24.63
CA ALA A 143 11.71 0.46 -25.41
C ALA A 143 11.72 -1.01 -25.86
N ARG A 144 11.34 -1.94 -24.98
CA ARG A 144 11.22 -3.36 -25.33
C ARG A 144 10.14 -3.62 -26.37
N ARG A 145 9.01 -2.91 -26.31
CA ARG A 145 7.94 -3.00 -27.31
C ARG A 145 8.39 -2.43 -28.66
N ALA A 146 9.09 -1.30 -28.66
CA ALA A 146 9.63 -0.70 -29.88
C ALA A 146 10.69 -1.60 -30.54
N ALA A 147 11.61 -2.18 -29.77
CA ALA A 147 12.61 -3.12 -30.28
C ALA A 147 11.96 -4.38 -30.90
N ALA A 148 10.92 -4.92 -30.26
CA ALA A 148 10.17 -6.06 -30.78
C ALA A 148 9.44 -5.74 -32.09
N GLN A 149 8.94 -4.51 -32.25
CA GLN A 149 8.29 -4.05 -33.49
C GLN A 149 9.29 -3.78 -34.63
N ALA A 150 10.49 -3.32 -34.30
CA ALA A 150 11.54 -3.05 -35.29
C ALA A 150 12.26 -4.31 -35.79
N GLY A 151 11.91 -5.50 -35.28
CA GLY A 151 12.56 -6.76 -35.66
C GLY A 151 14.03 -6.87 -35.20
N LEU A 152 14.51 -5.92 -34.39
CA LEU A 152 15.85 -6.02 -33.80
C LEU A 152 15.84 -7.09 -32.70
N PRO A 153 16.88 -7.94 -32.63
CA PRO A 153 17.02 -8.91 -31.56
C PRO A 153 17.05 -8.15 -30.22
N PRO A 154 16.34 -8.65 -29.18
CA PRO A 154 16.26 -7.96 -27.90
C PRO A 154 17.67 -7.72 -27.35
N PRO A 155 17.96 -6.52 -26.81
CA PRO A 155 19.26 -6.24 -26.21
C PRO A 155 19.50 -7.30 -25.14
N LYS A 156 20.56 -8.10 -25.34
CA LYS A 156 20.92 -9.17 -24.42
C LYS A 156 21.17 -8.53 -23.04
N PRO A 157 20.40 -8.86 -21.99
CA PRO A 157 20.79 -8.48 -20.65
C PRO A 157 22.14 -9.14 -20.36
N GLY A 158 23.11 -8.37 -19.90
CA GLY A 158 24.45 -8.86 -19.60
C GLY A 158 24.42 -10.04 -18.62
N SER A 159 24.61 -11.24 -19.18
CA SER A 159 25.55 -12.28 -18.74
C SER A 159 25.92 -12.33 -17.25
N SER A 160 25.26 -13.25 -16.54
CA SER A 160 25.98 -14.17 -15.65
C SER A 160 25.30 -15.54 -15.64
N PHE A 161 26.02 -16.53 -16.20
CA PHE A 161 25.83 -17.98 -16.08
C PHE A 161 24.69 -18.68 -16.86
N SER A 162 25.14 -19.38 -17.90
CA SER A 162 24.92 -20.83 -18.14
C SER A 162 24.26 -21.17 -19.48
N SER A 163 25.02 -21.90 -20.28
CA SER A 163 24.78 -22.39 -21.63
C SER A 163 23.92 -23.65 -21.65
N ASN A 164 22.86 -23.67 -22.48
CA ASN A 164 22.69 -24.68 -23.55
C ASN A 164 21.44 -24.46 -24.43
N PRO A 165 21.42 -25.01 -25.67
CA PRO A 165 20.71 -24.45 -26.83
C PRO A 165 19.31 -25.04 -27.06
N LEU A 166 18.49 -24.29 -27.82
CA LEU A 166 17.23 -24.76 -28.41
C LEU A 166 17.48 -25.84 -29.47
N PRO A 167 16.65 -26.90 -29.56
CA PRO A 167 16.47 -27.63 -30.80
C PRO A 167 15.38 -26.99 -31.67
N ALA A 168 15.71 -26.84 -32.95
CA ALA A 168 14.75 -26.69 -34.03
C ALA A 168 13.93 -27.99 -34.18
N GLY A 169 12.63 -27.86 -34.48
CA GLY A 169 11.78 -28.97 -34.92
C GLY A 169 10.53 -29.16 -34.09
N ALA A 170 9.40 -28.60 -34.57
CA ALA A 170 8.10 -29.24 -34.58
C ALA A 170 7.11 -28.34 -35.33
N ALA A 171 7.03 -28.55 -36.64
CA ALA A 171 5.88 -28.16 -37.43
C ALA A 171 4.65 -28.88 -36.87
N GLY A 172 3.70 -28.09 -36.35
CA GLY A 172 2.40 -28.55 -35.91
C GLY A 172 1.39 -27.48 -36.28
N LYS A 173 0.83 -27.61 -37.49
CA LYS A 173 -0.34 -26.86 -37.93
C LYS A 173 -1.44 -27.04 -36.88
N LYS A 174 -1.75 -25.97 -36.14
CA LYS A 174 -3.05 -25.81 -35.50
C LYS A 174 -3.62 -24.50 -35.99
N GLU A 175 -4.73 -24.64 -36.69
CA GLU A 175 -5.57 -23.58 -37.21
C GLU A 175 -5.86 -22.51 -36.15
N PRO A 176 -5.90 -21.22 -36.53
CA PRO A 176 -6.39 -20.18 -35.64
C PRO A 176 -7.89 -20.40 -35.44
N SER A 177 -8.26 -20.77 -34.21
CA SER A 177 -9.64 -20.60 -33.76
C SER A 177 -10.00 -19.12 -33.84
N PRO A 178 -11.17 -18.75 -34.37
CA PRO A 178 -11.57 -17.36 -34.50
C PRO A 178 -11.70 -16.72 -33.11
N SER A 179 -10.98 -15.62 -32.91
CA SER A 179 -11.21 -14.67 -31.82
C SER A 179 -12.69 -14.29 -31.83
N PRO A 180 -13.45 -14.43 -30.72
CA PRO A 180 -14.75 -13.80 -30.66
C PRO A 180 -14.54 -12.29 -30.78
N GLU A 181 -15.14 -11.71 -31.81
CA GLU A 181 -15.29 -10.27 -31.95
C GLU A 181 -15.91 -9.68 -30.66
N PRO A 182 -15.62 -8.42 -30.33
CA PRO A 182 -16.32 -7.75 -29.25
C PRO A 182 -17.80 -7.65 -29.63
N GLU A 183 -18.63 -8.52 -29.04
CA GLU A 183 -20.08 -8.40 -29.13
C GLU A 183 -20.47 -7.02 -28.60
N GLU A 184 -20.87 -6.15 -29.53
CA GLU A 184 -21.49 -4.88 -29.21
C GLU A 184 -22.74 -5.19 -28.40
N ARG A 185 -22.70 -4.84 -27.10
CA ARG A 185 -23.86 -4.98 -26.23
C ARG A 185 -24.91 -3.98 -26.69
N THR A 186 -25.76 -4.41 -27.62
CA THR A 186 -26.95 -3.67 -28.03
C THR A 186 -27.91 -3.67 -26.85
N PHE A 187 -28.02 -2.53 -26.17
CA PHE A 187 -29.05 -2.34 -25.16
C PHE A 187 -30.40 -2.37 -25.87
N ALA A 188 -31.28 -3.30 -25.48
CA ALA A 188 -32.64 -3.34 -26.00
C ALA A 188 -33.32 -1.97 -25.77
N GLU A 189 -33.77 -1.33 -26.84
CA GLU A 189 -34.50 -0.06 -26.74
C GLU A 189 -35.79 -0.30 -25.95
N ALA A 190 -35.99 0.47 -24.88
CA ALA A 190 -37.15 0.31 -24.03
C ALA A 190 -38.43 0.55 -24.87
N PRO A 191 -39.46 -0.32 -24.76
CA PRO A 191 -40.62 -0.30 -25.65
C PRO A 191 -41.51 0.96 -25.52
N GLN A 192 -41.26 1.81 -24.53
CA GLN A 192 -42.02 3.05 -24.31
C GLN A 192 -41.13 4.18 -23.81
N ARG A 193 -41.16 5.31 -24.51
CA ARG A 193 -40.56 6.58 -24.08
C ARG A 193 -41.39 7.13 -22.91
N ARG A 194 -40.79 7.20 -21.72
CA ARG A 194 -41.43 7.80 -20.54
C ARG A 194 -41.64 9.29 -20.78
N ARG A 195 -42.82 9.80 -20.43
CA ARG A 195 -43.13 11.24 -20.58
C ARG A 195 -42.25 12.04 -19.63
N LEU A 196 -41.75 13.17 -20.10
CA LEU A 196 -40.78 14.02 -19.38
C LEU A 196 -41.30 14.49 -18.01
N ASN A 197 -42.60 14.73 -17.92
CA ASN A 197 -43.28 15.13 -16.68
C ASN A 197 -43.33 14.02 -15.62
N ASP A 198 -43.38 12.74 -16.03
CA ASP A 198 -43.35 11.61 -15.10
C ASP A 198 -41.95 11.41 -14.50
N ILE A 199 -40.89 11.87 -15.17
CA ILE A 199 -39.51 11.79 -14.68
C ILE A 199 -39.20 12.98 -13.75
N ALA A 200 -39.73 14.17 -14.06
CA ALA A 200 -39.45 15.38 -13.31
C ALA A 200 -40.20 15.47 -11.97
N LEU A 201 -41.41 14.89 -11.88
CA LEU A 201 -42.25 14.95 -10.69
C LEU A 201 -42.22 13.66 -9.86
N ALA A 202 -41.75 12.54 -10.41
CA ALA A 202 -41.65 11.32 -9.64
C ALA A 202 -40.50 11.45 -8.61
N PRO A 203 -40.77 11.16 -7.33
CA PRO A 203 -39.70 11.04 -6.35
C PRO A 203 -38.70 9.96 -6.81
N PRO A 204 -37.39 10.19 -6.67
CA PRO A 204 -36.37 9.28 -7.20
C PRO A 204 -36.54 7.87 -6.61
N GLN A 205 -36.87 6.90 -7.47
CA GLN A 205 -36.94 5.50 -7.06
C GLN A 205 -35.58 4.84 -7.22
N LEU A 206 -34.94 4.50 -6.10
CA LEU A 206 -33.71 3.72 -6.10
C LEU A 206 -34.01 2.28 -6.58
N PRO A 207 -33.27 1.74 -7.56
CA PRO A 207 -33.41 0.35 -7.98
C PRO A 207 -33.30 -0.59 -6.77
N LYS A 208 -34.35 -1.37 -6.50
CA LYS A 208 -34.36 -2.34 -5.41
C LYS A 208 -33.42 -3.48 -5.77
N MET A 209 -32.18 -3.42 -5.26
CA MET A 209 -31.23 -4.54 -5.35
C MET A 209 -31.88 -5.78 -4.75
N ARG A 210 -31.86 -6.90 -5.48
CA ARG A 210 -32.35 -8.21 -5.00
C ARG A 210 -31.57 -8.57 -3.74
N GLN A 211 -32.21 -8.44 -2.57
CA GLN A 211 -31.64 -8.91 -1.31
C GLN A 211 -31.64 -10.45 -1.35
N ALA A 212 -30.46 -11.05 -1.30
CA ALA A 212 -30.34 -12.50 -1.23
C ALA A 212 -31.01 -13.01 0.06
N LYS A 213 -31.84 -14.05 -0.07
CA LYS A 213 -32.50 -14.73 1.06
C LYS A 213 -31.44 -15.25 2.03
N LYS A 214 -31.36 -14.66 3.22
CA LYS A 214 -30.48 -15.11 4.31
C LYS A 214 -31.08 -16.37 4.93
N THR A 215 -30.34 -17.47 4.92
CA THR A 215 -30.62 -18.64 5.77
C THR A 215 -30.21 -18.32 7.21
N PRO A 216 -30.96 -18.80 8.22
CA PRO A 216 -30.64 -18.54 9.62
C PRO A 216 -29.61 -19.56 10.10
N SER A 217 -28.31 -19.22 10.05
CA SER A 217 -27.28 -19.97 10.77
C SER A 217 -26.93 -19.23 12.07
N GLU A 218 -27.43 -19.79 13.16
CA GLU A 218 -26.90 -19.83 14.52
C GLU A 218 -25.81 -18.80 14.89
N ILE A 219 -26.23 -17.87 15.74
CA ILE A 219 -25.54 -17.36 16.93
C ILE A 219 -24.02 -17.22 16.78
N GLY A 220 -23.60 -15.99 16.44
CA GLY A 220 -22.19 -15.57 16.51
C GLY A 220 -21.65 -15.01 15.21
N SER A 221 -22.43 -14.17 14.52
CA SER A 221 -21.97 -13.09 13.63
C SER A 221 -20.67 -13.36 12.86
N LYS A 222 -20.67 -14.39 12.01
CA LYS A 222 -19.66 -14.55 10.97
C LYS A 222 -20.29 -14.18 9.65
N ILE A 223 -20.09 -12.92 9.26
CA ILE A 223 -20.06 -12.58 7.84
C ILE A 223 -19.19 -13.67 7.18
N PRO A 224 -19.67 -14.41 6.17
CA PRO A 224 -18.87 -15.46 5.56
C PRO A 224 -17.60 -14.81 4.99
N LEU A 225 -16.49 -14.98 5.71
CA LEU A 225 -15.19 -14.44 5.31
C LEU A 225 -14.87 -15.02 3.94
N ASN A 226 -14.45 -14.14 3.03
CA ASN A 226 -14.00 -14.54 1.70
C ASN A 226 -12.87 -15.58 1.86
N ALA A 227 -12.79 -16.57 0.96
CA ALA A 227 -11.78 -17.63 1.04
C ALA A 227 -10.34 -17.08 1.14
N GLY A 228 -10.06 -15.93 0.52
CA GLY A 228 -8.78 -15.23 0.67
C GLY A 228 -8.53 -14.71 2.09
N GLN A 229 -9.54 -14.13 2.74
CA GLN A 229 -9.44 -13.64 4.13
C GLN A 229 -9.26 -14.80 5.12
N LYS A 230 -9.90 -15.96 4.87
CA LYS A 230 -9.70 -17.16 5.70
C LYS A 230 -8.25 -17.63 5.68
N ARG A 231 -7.61 -17.67 4.50
CA ARG A 231 -6.20 -18.05 4.38
C ARG A 231 -5.28 -17.09 5.13
N ILE A 232 -5.52 -15.78 5.04
CA ILE A 232 -4.74 -14.77 5.76
C ILE A 232 -4.87 -14.96 7.28
N MET A 233 -6.08 -15.14 7.77
CA MET A 233 -6.33 -15.38 9.20
C MET A 233 -5.71 -16.70 9.69
N GLU A 234 -5.68 -17.73 8.85
CA GLU A 234 -5.04 -19.01 9.14
C GLU A 234 -3.51 -18.87 9.21
N GLU A 235 -2.89 -18.14 8.28
CA GLU A 235 -1.46 -17.83 8.30
C GLU A 235 -1.06 -17.02 9.55
N GLU A 236 -1.86 -16.00 9.91
CA GLU A 236 -1.65 -15.24 11.14
C GLU A 236 -1.80 -16.11 12.39
N ARG A 237 -2.81 -16.99 12.41
CA ARG A 237 -3.01 -17.94 13.50
C ARG A 237 -1.81 -18.86 13.66
N GLU A 238 -1.29 -19.42 12.57
CA GLU A 238 -0.09 -20.26 12.59
C GLU A 238 1.14 -19.49 13.08
N ARG A 239 1.32 -18.24 12.65
CA ARG A 239 2.43 -17.38 13.09
C ARG A 239 2.37 -17.09 14.58
N VAL A 240 1.20 -16.77 15.12
CA VAL A 240 0.99 -16.53 16.56
C VAL A 240 1.18 -17.80 17.36
N ILE A 241 0.63 -18.93 16.90
CA ILE A 241 0.83 -20.23 17.55
C ILE A 241 2.32 -20.58 17.58
N LYS A 242 3.05 -20.37 16.49
CA LYS A 242 4.49 -20.61 16.43
C LYS A 242 5.25 -19.72 17.41
N MET A 243 4.98 -18.41 17.40
CA MET A 243 5.60 -17.47 18.35
C MET A 243 5.32 -17.87 19.81
N TYR A 244 4.10 -18.31 20.11
CA TYR A 244 3.73 -18.77 21.45
C TYR A 244 4.44 -20.08 21.83
N ARG A 245 4.57 -21.03 20.90
CA ARG A 245 5.34 -22.26 21.10
C ARG A 245 6.81 -21.96 21.36
N ASP A 246 7.41 -21.08 20.57
CA ASP A 246 8.81 -20.67 20.72
C ASP A 246 9.04 -19.95 22.06
N MET A 247 8.13 -19.03 22.44
CA MET A 247 8.17 -18.36 23.73
C MET A 247 8.02 -19.35 24.90
N LYS A 248 7.14 -20.35 24.76
CA LYS A 248 6.94 -21.37 25.79
C LYS A 248 8.14 -22.31 25.90
N ALA A 249 8.70 -22.76 24.79
CA ALA A 249 9.92 -23.56 24.76
C ALA A 249 11.09 -22.82 25.40
N ARG A 250 11.25 -21.52 25.10
CA ARG A 250 12.28 -20.68 25.72
C ARG A 250 12.09 -20.57 27.24
N LYS A 251 10.85 -20.38 27.72
CA LYS A 251 10.55 -20.35 29.15
C LYS A 251 10.81 -21.69 29.85
N GLU A 252 10.57 -22.81 29.17
CA GLU A 252 10.84 -24.15 29.72
C GLU A 252 12.35 -24.44 29.78
N GLN A 253 13.11 -24.04 28.76
CA GLN A 253 14.57 -24.14 28.76
C GLN A 253 15.19 -23.30 29.87
N GLU A 254 14.76 -22.04 30.05
CA GLU A 254 15.24 -21.17 31.12
C GLU A 254 14.97 -21.78 32.51
N LYS A 255 13.77 -22.31 32.73
CA LYS A 255 13.44 -23.02 33.98
C LYS A 255 14.25 -24.30 34.18
N ALA A 256 14.64 -25.00 33.11
CA ALA A 256 15.48 -26.18 33.19
C ALA A 256 16.91 -25.82 33.59
N VAL A 257 17.49 -24.78 32.97
CA VAL A 257 18.82 -24.25 33.31
C VAL A 257 18.86 -23.78 34.76
N GLU A 258 17.85 -23.04 35.22
CA GLU A 258 17.76 -22.57 36.61
C GLU A 258 17.74 -23.74 37.62
N LYS A 259 17.06 -24.84 37.29
CA LYS A 259 17.04 -26.05 38.13
C LYS A 259 18.41 -26.74 38.16
N GLU A 260 19.08 -26.83 37.02
CA GLU A 260 20.40 -27.44 36.92
C GLU A 260 21.45 -26.62 37.69
N GLU A 261 21.41 -25.29 37.59
CA GLU A 261 22.29 -24.40 38.37
C GLU A 261 22.07 -24.56 39.88
N LYS A 262 20.81 -24.59 40.33
CA LYS A 262 20.48 -24.83 41.75
C LYS A 262 20.94 -26.21 42.21
N GLU A 263 20.86 -27.23 41.37
CA GLU A 263 21.36 -28.56 41.71
C GLU A 263 22.90 -28.59 41.78
N ALA A 264 23.58 -27.94 40.83
CA ALA A 264 25.03 -27.80 40.82
C ALA A 264 25.54 -27.06 42.06
N GLU A 265 24.85 -26.00 42.48
CA GLU A 265 25.15 -25.26 43.71
C GLU A 265 24.98 -26.15 44.96
N LYS A 266 23.88 -26.90 45.06
CA LYS A 266 23.65 -27.87 46.13
C LYS A 266 24.76 -28.94 46.18
N ARG A 267 25.19 -29.45 45.01
CA ARG A 267 26.29 -30.43 44.90
C ARG A 267 27.62 -29.81 45.37
N LYS A 268 27.93 -28.56 44.99
CA LYS A 268 29.12 -27.83 45.46
C LYS A 268 29.11 -27.64 46.98
N LYS A 269 27.98 -27.19 47.55
CA LYS A 269 27.81 -27.00 49.00
C LYS A 269 27.94 -28.31 49.79
N LYS A 270 27.42 -29.43 49.26
CA LYS A 270 27.56 -30.76 49.87
C LYS A 270 29.03 -31.25 49.85
N LYS A 271 29.77 -30.99 48.77
CA LYS A 271 31.21 -31.31 48.70
C LYS A 271 32.01 -30.50 49.70
N ALA A 272 31.78 -29.19 49.80
CA ALA A 272 32.47 -28.31 50.75
C ALA A 272 32.24 -28.70 52.22
N ARG A 273 31.03 -29.16 52.57
CA ARG A 273 30.71 -29.67 53.92
C ARG A 273 31.37 -31.01 54.25
N LYS A 274 31.76 -31.80 53.26
CA LYS A 274 32.40 -33.11 53.47
C LYS A 274 33.93 -32.99 53.65
N SER A 275 34.51 -31.86 53.26
CA SER A 275 35.95 -31.58 53.36
C SER A 275 36.35 -30.81 54.62
N GLN A 276 35.38 -30.41 55.46
CA GLN A 276 35.60 -29.87 56.80
C GLN A 276 35.35 -30.96 57.84
#